data_AF-A0A9P3AFY4-F1
#
_entry.id   AF-A0A9P3AFY4-F1
#
_cell.length_a   1.000
_cell.length_b   1.000
_cell.length_c   1.000
_cell.angle_alpha   90.00
_cell.angle_beta   90.00
_cell.angle_gamma   90.00
#
_symmetry.space_group_name_H-M   'P 1'
#
loop_
_entity.id
_entity.type
_entity.pdbx_description
1 polymer ?
#
loop_
_entity_poly.entity_id
_entity_poly.type
_entity_poly.pdbx_seq_one_letter_code
_entity_poly.pdbx_strand_id
1 'polypeptide(L)'
;MNIQDEHKQQYVEAYSHIELAKTLGVSLALLDSHAENQGWKEEHRLYWFDKSLESLKYALNEGSIPAVKELLKIAGVTRPVGRPKKQDIEGHLAKEAKVTEEWEADFRRLSLASRN
;
A
#
# COMPACT_ATOMS: atom_id res chain seq x y z
N MET A 1 32.05 -26.39 7.24
CA MET A 1 32.28 -24.93 7.32
C MET A 1 31.28 -24.35 8.30
N ASN A 2 31.72 -23.50 9.22
CA ASN A 2 30.85 -22.88 10.22
C ASN A 2 30.42 -21.49 9.76
N ILE A 3 29.11 -21.23 9.81
CA ILE A 3 28.56 -19.89 9.71
C ILE A 3 28.92 -19.18 11.02
N GLN A 4 29.56 -18.03 10.91
CA GLN A 4 30.03 -17.19 12.02
C GLN A 4 29.05 -16.01 12.21
N ASP A 5 29.04 -15.42 13.40
CA ASP A 5 28.21 -14.23 13.70
C ASP A 5 28.57 -13.03 12.81
N GLU A 6 29.81 -12.94 12.33
CA GLU A 6 30.28 -11.92 11.40
C GLU A 6 29.53 -11.95 10.05
N HIS A 7 28.96 -13.10 9.67
CA HIS A 7 28.15 -13.25 8.45
C HIS A 7 26.71 -12.77 8.64
N LYS A 8 26.29 -12.42 9.87
CA LYS A 8 24.95 -11.95 10.16
C LYS A 8 24.59 -10.72 9.32
N GLN A 9 25.46 -9.71 9.32
CA GLN A 9 25.21 -8.48 8.55
C GLN A 9 25.05 -8.79 7.06
N GLN A 10 25.91 -9.66 6.53
CA GLN A 10 25.85 -10.09 5.13
C GLN A 10 24.55 -10.81 4.82
N TYR A 11 24.01 -11.61 5.75
CA TYR A 11 22.72 -12.27 5.60
C TYR A 11 21.55 -11.28 5.62
N VAL A 12 21.55 -10.36 6.58
CA VAL A 12 20.51 -9.34 6.74
C VAL A 12 20.44 -8.43 5.50
N GLU A 13 21.58 -8.00 4.98
CA GLU A 13 21.68 -7.10 3.83
C GLU A 13 21.73 -7.81 2.47
N ALA A 14 21.69 -9.14 2.43
CA ALA A 14 21.76 -9.89 1.17
C ALA A 14 20.51 -9.64 0.30
N TYR A 15 20.74 -9.32 -0.97
CA TYR A 15 19.68 -9.36 -2.00
C TYR A 15 19.35 -10.81 -2.43
N SER A 16 20.31 -11.73 -2.30
CA SER A 16 20.17 -13.13 -2.69
C SER A 16 20.89 -14.05 -1.71
N HIS A 17 20.13 -14.78 -0.90
CA HIS A 17 20.70 -15.78 0.02
C HIS A 17 21.33 -16.98 -0.70
N ILE A 18 20.92 -17.25 -1.95
CA ILE A 18 21.54 -18.27 -2.81
C ILE A 18 22.98 -17.89 -3.15
N GLU A 19 23.20 -16.64 -3.53
CA GLU A 19 24.53 -16.13 -3.87
C GLU A 19 25.40 -16.03 -2.62
N LEU A 20 24.84 -15.57 -1.50
CA LEU A 20 25.54 -15.56 -0.22
C LEU A 20 25.99 -16.97 0.19
N ALA A 21 25.11 -17.97 0.09
CA ALA A 21 25.45 -19.36 0.40
C ALA A 21 26.63 -19.88 -0.46
N LYS A 22 26.64 -19.55 -1.75
CA LYS A 22 27.76 -19.87 -2.65
C LYS A 22 29.06 -19.20 -2.22
N THR A 23 29.02 -17.91 -1.89
CA THR A 23 30.19 -17.13 -1.44
C THR A 23 30.77 -17.68 -0.13
N LEU A 24 29.90 -18.10 0.79
CA LEU A 24 30.28 -18.69 2.06
C LEU A 24 30.66 -20.18 1.95
N GLY A 25 30.52 -20.80 0.79
CA GLY A 25 30.84 -22.22 0.57
C GLY A 25 29.91 -23.18 1.33
N VAL A 26 28.69 -22.75 1.65
CA VAL A 26 27.69 -23.55 2.39
C VAL A 26 26.47 -23.84 1.52
N SER A 27 25.70 -24.86 1.88
CA SER A 27 24.40 -25.08 1.24
C SER A 27 23.40 -24.02 1.72
N LEU A 28 22.47 -23.65 0.83
CA LEU A 28 21.39 -22.73 1.18
C LEU A 28 20.58 -23.24 2.39
N ALA A 29 20.28 -24.55 2.42
CA ALA A 29 19.53 -25.14 3.52
C ALA A 29 20.24 -25.00 4.89
N LEU A 30 21.57 -25.09 4.90
CA LEU A 30 22.36 -24.88 6.12
C LEU A 30 22.34 -23.42 6.54
N LEU A 31 22.47 -22.49 5.58
CA LEU A 31 22.39 -21.05 5.82
C LEU A 31 21.02 -20.66 6.39
N ASP A 32 19.94 -21.15 5.78
CA ASP A 32 18.58 -20.86 6.22
C ASP A 32 18.25 -21.45 7.58
N SER A 33 18.72 -22.67 7.87
CA SER A 33 18.53 -23.30 9.19
C SER A 33 19.28 -22.54 10.28
N HIS A 34 20.51 -22.09 9.99
CA HIS A 34 21.28 -21.29 10.92
C HIS A 34 20.62 -19.92 11.16
N ALA A 35 20.20 -19.23 10.10
CA ALA A 35 19.54 -17.94 10.19
C ALA A 35 18.20 -18.01 10.95
N GLU A 36 17.44 -19.10 10.82
CA GLU A 36 16.24 -19.34 11.62
C GLU A 36 16.59 -19.45 13.11
N ASN A 37 17.56 -20.31 13.45
CA ASN A 37 17.95 -20.56 14.84
C ASN A 37 18.52 -19.32 15.53
N GLN A 38 19.15 -18.42 14.78
CA GLN A 38 19.73 -17.18 15.27
C GLN A 38 18.81 -15.96 15.13
N GLY A 39 17.60 -16.12 14.60
CA GLY A 39 16.63 -15.04 14.42
C GLY A 39 16.97 -14.03 13.31
N TRP A 40 17.96 -14.30 12.45
CA TRP A 40 18.42 -13.36 11.42
C TRP A 40 17.37 -13.08 10.35
N LYS A 41 16.39 -13.98 10.16
CA LYS A 41 15.32 -13.79 9.17
C LYS A 41 14.40 -12.62 9.50
N GLU A 42 14.11 -12.39 10.78
CA GLU A 42 13.29 -11.25 11.17
C GLU A 42 14.06 -9.95 10.99
N GLU A 43 15.35 -9.95 11.35
CA GLU A 43 16.21 -8.78 11.14
C GLU A 43 16.38 -8.45 9.65
N HIS A 44 16.56 -9.46 8.79
CA HIS A 44 16.55 -9.30 7.34
C HIS A 44 15.23 -8.66 6.86
N ARG A 45 14.09 -9.16 7.32
CA ARG A 45 12.77 -8.63 6.96
C ARG A 45 12.63 -7.16 7.37
N LEU A 46 12.99 -6.81 8.61
CA LEU A 46 12.91 -5.44 9.11
C LEU A 46 13.85 -4.51 8.35
N TYR A 47 15.09 -4.94 8.09
CA TYR A 47 16.06 -4.18 7.30
C TYR A 47 15.52 -3.83 5.90
N TRP A 48 15.00 -4.83 5.17
CA TRP A 48 14.45 -4.59 3.83
C TRP A 48 13.14 -3.81 3.84
N PHE A 49 12.34 -3.97 4.89
CA PHE A 49 11.15 -3.14 5.08
C PHE A 49 11.54 -1.66 5.22
N ASP A 50 12.52 -1.33 6.07
CA ASP A 50 13.02 0.04 6.23
C ASP A 50 13.60 0.60 4.93
N LYS A 51 14.38 -0.20 4.18
CA LYS A 51 14.91 0.18 2.86
C LYS A 51 13.80 0.46 1.84
N SER A 52 12.73 -0.33 1.86
CA SER A 52 11.57 -0.11 0.99
C SER A 52 10.82 1.18 1.36
N LEU A 53 10.73 1.50 2.65
CA LEU A 53 10.11 2.72 3.14
C LEU A 53 10.89 3.97 2.74
N GLU A 54 12.23 3.94 2.81
CA GLU A 54 13.08 5.03 2.33
C GLU A 54 12.82 5.33 0.85
N SER A 55 12.77 4.28 0.03
CA SER A 55 12.49 4.39 -1.41
C SER A 55 11.10 4.98 -1.68
N LEU A 56 10.08 4.54 -0.91
CA LEU A 56 8.72 5.09 -1.02
C LEU A 56 8.64 6.57 -0.61
N LYS A 57 9.36 6.97 0.44
CA LYS A 57 9.44 8.39 0.88
C LYS A 57 10.09 9.25 -0.19
N TYR A 58 11.15 8.75 -0.85
CA TYR A 58 11.79 9.46 -1.95
C TYR A 58 10.82 9.63 -3.13
N ALA A 59 10.16 8.56 -3.57
CA ALA A 59 9.16 8.62 -4.65
C ALA A 59 7.97 9.55 -4.32
N LEU A 60 7.58 9.63 -3.04
CA LEU A 60 6.57 10.59 -2.58
C LEU A 60 7.03 12.04 -2.80
N ASN A 61 8.29 12.36 -2.48
CA ASN A 61 8.85 13.70 -2.70
C ASN A 61 8.89 14.08 -4.19
N GLU A 62 8.96 13.08 -5.09
CA GLU A 62 8.86 13.27 -6.54
C GLU A 62 7.41 13.37 -7.06
N GLY A 63 6.41 13.31 -6.17
CA GLY A 63 4.99 13.45 -6.52
C GLY A 63 4.30 12.15 -6.95
N SER A 64 4.88 10.98 -6.66
CA SER A 64 4.29 9.68 -7.02
C SER A 64 3.01 9.38 -6.23
N ILE A 65 1.86 9.47 -6.89
CA ILE A 65 0.54 9.09 -6.33
C ILE A 65 0.52 7.62 -5.84
N PRO A 66 1.12 6.64 -6.55
CA PRO A 66 1.25 5.28 -6.01
C PRO A 66 2.00 5.24 -4.68
N ALA A 67 3.09 5.99 -4.52
CA ALA A 67 3.86 6.03 -3.27
C ALA A 67 3.03 6.59 -2.09
N VAL A 68 2.20 7.62 -2.34
CA VAL A 68 1.24 8.13 -1.35
C VAL A 68 0.30 7.01 -0.88
N LYS A 69 -0.28 6.24 -1.81
CA LYS A 69 -1.22 5.17 -1.48
C LYS A 69 -0.57 4.07 -0.64
N GLU A 70 0.63 3.63 -1.02
CA GLU A 70 1.34 2.59 -0.28
C GLU A 70 1.76 3.07 1.12
N LEU A 71 2.27 4.29 1.25
CA LEU A 71 2.60 4.86 2.57
C LEU A 71 1.36 5.02 3.47
N LEU A 72 0.21 5.43 2.91
CA LEU A 72 -1.04 5.50 3.67
C LEU A 72 -1.50 4.12 4.15
N LYS A 73 -1.39 3.07 3.32
CA LYS A 73 -1.69 1.69 3.74
C LYS A 73 -0.80 1.25 4.90
N ILE A 74 0.51 1.52 4.81
CA ILE A 74 1.48 1.16 5.85
C ILE A 74 1.17 1.91 7.15
N ALA A 75 0.76 3.18 7.08
CA ALA A 75 0.32 3.95 8.24
C ALA A 75 -1.06 3.53 8.80
N GLY A 76 -1.71 2.50 8.24
CA GLY A 76 -3.05 2.07 8.63
C GLY A 76 -4.17 3.03 8.19
N VAL A 77 -3.85 4.00 7.33
CA VAL A 77 -4.81 4.98 6.81
C VAL A 77 -5.48 4.40 5.57
N THR A 78 -6.66 3.83 5.76
CA THR A 78 -7.43 3.14 4.71
C THR A 78 -8.09 4.07 3.69
N ARG A 79 -8.05 5.39 3.90
CA ARG A 79 -8.74 6.35 3.02
C ARG A 79 -7.73 7.33 2.42
N PRO A 80 -7.56 7.36 1.08
CA PRO A 80 -6.77 8.40 0.45
C PRO A 80 -7.37 9.76 0.83
N VAL A 81 -6.50 10.65 1.31
CA VAL A 81 -6.87 12.02 1.67
C VAL A 81 -7.58 12.63 0.45
N GLY A 82 -8.86 12.96 0.58
CA GLY A 82 -9.67 13.54 -0.49
C GLY A 82 -10.76 12.66 -1.13
N ARG A 83 -10.86 11.35 -0.83
CA ARG A 83 -12.05 10.58 -1.25
C ARG A 83 -13.21 10.86 -0.28
N PRO A 84 -14.35 11.44 -0.73
CA PRO A 84 -15.51 11.67 0.13
C PRO A 84 -16.02 10.34 0.72
N LYS A 85 -16.67 10.40 1.89
CA LYS A 85 -17.24 9.17 2.47
C LYS A 85 -18.35 8.66 1.57
N LYS A 86 -18.59 7.34 1.58
CA LYS A 86 -19.70 6.73 0.81
C LYS A 86 -21.04 7.43 1.10
N GLN A 87 -21.30 7.75 2.37
CA GLN A 87 -22.49 8.50 2.80
C GLN A 87 -22.60 9.88 2.15
N ASP A 88 -21.48 10.59 1.99
CA ASP A 88 -21.46 11.91 1.36
C ASP A 88 -21.81 11.80 -0.13
N ILE A 89 -21.31 10.76 -0.81
CA ILE A 89 -21.61 10.46 -2.21
C ILE A 89 -23.09 10.06 -2.37
N GLU A 90 -23.57 9.14 -1.53
CA GLU A 90 -24.97 8.70 -1.53
C GLU A 90 -25.93 9.87 -1.27
N GLY A 91 -25.59 10.76 -0.34
CA GLY A 91 -26.36 11.97 -0.05
C GLY A 91 -26.36 12.99 -1.19
N HIS A 92 -25.26 13.11 -1.93
CA HIS A 92 -25.20 13.98 -3.11
C HIS A 92 -26.08 13.46 -4.25
N LEU A 93 -25.97 12.16 -4.56
CA LEU A 93 -26.78 11.49 -5.58
C LEU A 93 -28.28 11.58 -5.26
N ALA A 94 -28.66 11.40 -3.99
CA ALA A 94 -30.06 11.52 -3.58
C ALA A 94 -30.61 12.95 -3.77
N LYS A 95 -29.78 13.98 -3.54
CA LYS A 95 -30.17 15.38 -3.79
C LYS A 95 -30.34 15.66 -5.28
N GLU A 96 -29.41 15.20 -6.12
CA GLU A 96 -29.52 15.37 -7.57
C GLU A 96 -30.75 14.66 -8.15
N ALA A 97 -31.03 13.44 -7.69
CA ALA A 97 -32.22 12.70 -8.09
C ALA A 97 -33.51 13.45 -7.70
N LYS A 98 -33.58 13.98 -6.47
CA LYS A 98 -34.73 14.75 -5.99
C LYS A 98 -34.95 16.03 -6.81
N VAL A 99 -33.88 16.78 -7.10
CA VAL A 99 -33.96 18.00 -7.92
C VAL A 99 -34.47 17.67 -9.32
N THR A 100 -34.01 16.57 -9.91
CA THR A 100 -34.46 16.12 -11.23
C THR A 100 -35.93 15.74 -11.23
N GLU A 101 -36.38 15.00 -10.22
CA GLU A 101 -37.78 14.60 -10.06
C GLU A 101 -38.71 15.82 -9.87
N GLU A 102 -38.33 16.77 -9.00
CA GLU A 102 -39.08 18.00 -8.77
C GLU A 102 -39.18 18.84 -10.06
N TRP A 103 -38.07 18.96 -10.80
CA TRP A 103 -38.05 19.66 -12.09
C TRP A 103 -38.98 19.01 -13.13
N GLU A 104 -38.94 17.69 -13.26
CA GLU A 104 -39.83 16.97 -14.17
C GLU A 104 -41.30 17.13 -13.79
N ALA A 105 -41.62 17.08 -12.50
CA ALA A 105 -42.98 17.27 -12.01
C ALA A 105 -43.48 18.68 -12.33
N ASP A 106 -42.66 19.71 -12.12
CA ASP A 106 -43.00 21.08 -12.45
C ASP A 106 -43.15 21.31 -13.96
N PHE A 107 -42.28 20.71 -14.77
CA PHE A 107 -42.42 20.75 -16.23
C PHE A 107 -43.74 20.11 -16.70
N ARG A 108 -44.13 18.97 -16.12
CA ARG A 108 -45.42 18.32 -16.40
C ARG A 108 -46.60 19.21 -15.98
N ARG A 109 -46.54 19.85 -14.81
CA ARG A 109 -47.59 20.78 -14.35
C ARG A 109 -47.75 21.97 -15.30
N LEU A 110 -46.64 22.59 -15.71
CA LEU A 110 -46.65 23.74 -16.61
C LEU A 110 -47.16 23.39 -18.01
N SER A 111 -46.76 22.23 -18.55
CA SER A 111 -47.23 21.78 -19.87
C SER A 111 -48.71 21.41 -19.89
N LEU A 112 -49.28 20.94 -18.78
CA LEU A 112 -50.73 20.72 -18.63
C LEU A 112 -51.50 22.04 -18.48
N ALA A 113 -50.96 23.01 -17.75
CA ALA A 113 -51.56 24.33 -17.58
C ALA A 113 -51.55 25.18 -18.87
N SER A 114 -50.58 24.97 -19.77
CA SER A 114 -50.48 25.66 -21.07
C SER A 114 -51.38 25.08 -22.17
N ARG A 115 -52.03 23.93 -21.94
CA ARG A 115 -52.91 23.25 -22.92
C ARG A 115 -54.41 23.55 -22.72
N ASN A 116 -54.75 24.35 -21.71
CA ASN A 116 -56.07 24.95 -21.51
C ASN A 116 -56.04 26.44 -21.88
#